data_AF-A0A938KGW6-F1
#
_entry.id   AF-A0A938KGW6-F1
#
_cell.length_a   1.000
_cell.length_b   1.000
_cell.length_c   1.000
_cell.angle_alpha   90.00
_cell.angle_beta   90.00
_cell.angle_gamma   90.00
#
_symmetry.space_group_name_H-M   'P 1'
#
loop_
_entity.id
_entity.type
_entity.pdbx_description
1 polymer ?
#
loop_
_entity_poly.entity_id
_entity_poly.type
_entity_poly.pdbx_seq_one_letter_code
_entity_poly.pdbx_strand_id
1 'polypeptide(L)'
;SSATLYRIPRHPTVPVNKTLTGLGPIGIFVDGVIMFDSRDAFSVSNPGGAEANPGMGIWNRDAFVNEGVTFDPANAHQPGSGQYHYHANAIALRALLGDNVNMDSATKLYSENINQPRPAHSPILGWVRDGFPVYGPYGYGNATNPASDVRRMRSGFVPRNLSHSSVSNRTSLPAWAGRAQSRSTTLAAAQQGPPVSTTRPFGRYLEDNDYLGDLGFTRGADFDLDEFNGRFCVTPDFPDGTYAYFTSITSDGTPAFPYNIGRQFYGNPTGNTVMGGAYPESVTTHFRGGANADLELESPAVGKSGEVTLTWSSVEGGTYVVASSTNFSTWRTNSPSPTQATGTVTRMTQAKDPAEPAKNFYRVMRTALAPHAN
;
A
#
# COMPACT_ATOMS: atom_id res chain seq x y z
N SER A 1 19.06 3.32 11.36
CA SER A 1 18.16 2.76 10.33
C SER A 1 18.95 1.90 9.35
N SER A 2 18.44 0.73 8.94
CA SER A 2 19.01 -0.03 7.82
C SER A 2 18.11 0.16 6.59
N ALA A 3 18.65 0.69 5.49
CA ALA A 3 17.90 0.75 4.24
C ALA A 3 17.52 -0.66 3.78
N THR A 4 16.24 -0.87 3.47
CA THR A 4 15.78 -2.10 2.83
C THR A 4 15.96 -1.95 1.32
N LEU A 5 16.65 -2.91 0.72
CA LEU A 5 16.93 -2.90 -0.70
C LEU A 5 16.00 -3.89 -1.41
N TYR A 6 15.37 -3.46 -2.49
CA TYR A 6 14.44 -4.29 -3.25
C TYR A 6 14.87 -4.36 -4.70
N ARG A 7 14.85 -5.56 -5.29
CA ARG A 7 15.12 -5.75 -6.71
C ARG A 7 13.90 -6.30 -7.43
N ILE A 8 13.72 -5.87 -8.68
CA ILE A 8 12.55 -6.17 -9.50
C ILE A 8 13.04 -6.48 -10.92
N PRO A 9 12.47 -7.48 -11.61
CA PRO A 9 12.83 -7.78 -12.99
C PRO A 9 12.50 -6.60 -13.91
N ARG A 10 13.52 -6.05 -14.58
CA ARG A 10 13.33 -5.00 -15.60
C ARG A 10 12.61 -5.51 -16.85
N HIS A 11 12.82 -6.78 -17.18
CA HIS A 11 12.21 -7.47 -18.32
C HIS A 11 11.47 -8.70 -17.82
N PRO A 12 10.21 -8.55 -17.38
CA PRO A 12 9.41 -9.67 -16.90
C PRO A 12 9.26 -10.76 -17.97
N THR A 13 9.34 -12.02 -17.54
CA THR A 13 9.05 -13.18 -18.39
C THR A 13 7.79 -13.87 -17.89
N VAL A 14 6.95 -14.34 -18.80
CA VAL A 14 5.68 -14.99 -18.47
C VAL A 14 5.85 -16.52 -18.53
N PRO A 15 5.86 -17.23 -17.38
CA PRO A 15 5.97 -18.69 -17.39
C PRO A 15 4.64 -19.34 -17.80
N VAL A 16 4.71 -20.56 -18.35
CA VAL A 16 3.54 -21.41 -18.60
C VAL A 16 2.85 -21.78 -17.29
N ASN A 17 3.63 -22.27 -16.33
CA ASN A 17 3.16 -22.60 -14.99
C ASN A 17 3.33 -21.38 -14.08
N LYS A 18 2.23 -20.93 -13.47
CA LYS A 18 2.23 -19.77 -12.58
C LYS A 18 2.68 -20.14 -11.18
N THR A 19 3.27 -19.20 -10.48
CA THR A 19 3.73 -19.36 -9.09
C THR A 19 2.72 -18.75 -8.15
N LEU A 20 2.33 -19.47 -7.10
CA LEU A 20 1.52 -18.93 -6.01
C LEU A 20 2.23 -17.78 -5.31
N THR A 21 1.47 -16.78 -4.90
CA THR A 21 1.96 -15.77 -3.95
C THR A 21 2.26 -16.41 -2.58
N GLY A 22 3.20 -15.82 -1.85
CA GLY A 22 3.58 -16.26 -0.48
C GLY A 22 2.74 -15.59 0.61
N LEU A 23 3.06 -15.78 1.89
CA LEU A 23 2.36 -15.15 3.03
C LEU A 23 3.03 -13.84 3.51
N GLY A 24 3.72 -13.13 2.62
CA GLY A 24 4.55 -11.98 2.99
C GLY A 24 4.76 -11.05 1.79
N PRO A 25 5.95 -10.45 1.64
CA PRO A 25 6.23 -9.52 0.56
C PRO A 25 5.99 -10.13 -0.84
N ILE A 26 5.08 -9.53 -1.59
CA ILE A 26 4.77 -9.85 -2.98
C ILE A 26 5.17 -8.73 -3.96
N GLY A 27 5.52 -7.56 -3.44
CA GLY A 27 5.93 -6.40 -4.22
C GLY A 27 6.39 -5.26 -3.32
N ILE A 28 6.60 -4.10 -3.91
CA ILE A 28 6.93 -2.87 -3.20
C ILE A 28 6.20 -1.69 -3.85
N PHE A 29 5.71 -0.78 -3.03
CA PHE A 29 5.12 0.48 -3.46
C PHE A 29 6.21 1.57 -3.61
N VAL A 30 5.92 2.61 -4.39
CA VAL A 30 6.92 3.65 -4.74
C VAL A 30 7.33 4.52 -3.55
N ASP A 31 6.56 4.52 -2.47
CA ASP A 31 6.92 5.14 -1.19
C ASP A 31 7.84 4.26 -0.32
N GLY A 32 8.18 3.06 -0.80
CA GLY A 32 9.02 2.09 -0.09
C GLY A 32 8.27 1.19 0.89
N VAL A 33 6.94 1.34 1.02
CA VAL A 33 6.12 0.45 1.84
C VAL A 33 5.94 -0.89 1.10
N ILE A 34 5.98 -1.99 1.86
CA ILE A 34 5.91 -3.32 1.26
C ILE A 34 4.47 -3.65 0.85
N MET A 35 4.33 -4.28 -0.32
CA MET A 35 3.08 -4.90 -0.73
C MET A 35 3.05 -6.34 -0.23
N PHE A 36 2.10 -6.65 0.66
CA PHE A 36 1.90 -7.98 1.21
C PHE A 36 0.80 -8.73 0.48
N ASP A 37 0.89 -10.05 0.53
CA ASP A 37 -0.16 -10.94 0.06
C ASP A 37 -1.49 -10.63 0.74
N SER A 38 -2.60 -10.75 0.02
CA SER A 38 -3.95 -10.50 0.55
C SER A 38 -4.40 -11.39 1.72
N ARG A 39 -3.62 -12.41 2.10
CA ARG A 39 -3.88 -13.31 3.24
C ARG A 39 -3.16 -12.87 4.50
N ASP A 40 -3.74 -13.19 5.65
CA ASP A 40 -3.18 -12.96 6.99
C ASP A 40 -2.37 -14.15 7.57
N ALA A 41 -2.01 -15.12 6.72
CA ALA A 41 -1.39 -16.41 7.07
C ALA A 41 -2.28 -17.42 7.83
N PHE A 42 -3.45 -17.03 8.33
CA PHE A 42 -4.39 -17.96 8.95
C PHE A 42 -5.27 -18.65 7.91
N SER A 43 -5.63 -19.90 8.21
CA SER A 43 -6.65 -20.62 7.47
C SER A 43 -7.44 -21.54 8.41
N VAL A 44 -8.60 -21.99 7.93
CA VAL A 44 -9.40 -22.99 8.62
C VAL A 44 -8.56 -24.24 8.89
N SER A 45 -8.55 -24.70 10.14
CA SER A 45 -7.81 -25.88 10.59
C SER A 45 -8.70 -27.13 10.71
N ASN A 46 -10.03 -26.96 10.76
CA ASN A 46 -11.01 -28.05 10.70
C ASN A 46 -12.39 -27.57 10.21
N PRO A 47 -13.29 -28.48 9.77
CA PRO A 47 -14.63 -28.11 9.29
C PRO A 47 -15.52 -27.41 10.33
N GLY A 48 -15.22 -27.55 11.62
CA GLY A 48 -15.88 -26.77 12.70
C GLY A 48 -15.54 -25.28 12.67
N GLY A 49 -14.57 -24.89 11.83
CA GLY A 49 -14.13 -23.53 11.59
C GLY A 49 -13.15 -23.01 12.63
N ALA A 50 -12.47 -23.88 13.38
CA ALA A 50 -11.27 -23.45 14.08
C ALA A 50 -10.25 -22.96 13.05
N GLU A 51 -9.39 -22.03 13.47
CA GLU A 51 -8.41 -21.41 12.59
C GLU A 51 -7.03 -21.48 13.22
N ALA A 52 -6.01 -21.61 12.38
CA ALA A 52 -4.62 -21.70 12.83
C ALA A 52 -3.69 -21.04 11.81
N ASN A 53 -2.46 -20.76 12.25
CA ASN A 53 -1.37 -20.24 11.43
C ASN A 53 -0.16 -21.20 11.54
N PRO A 54 0.08 -22.09 10.54
CA PRO A 54 -0.80 -22.38 9.42
C PRO A 54 -1.95 -23.32 9.80
N GLY A 55 -3.10 -23.14 9.15
CA GLY A 55 -4.21 -24.10 9.12
C GLY A 55 -4.08 -25.07 7.93
N MET A 56 -5.20 -25.52 7.39
CA MET A 56 -5.21 -26.47 6.25
C MET A 56 -4.84 -25.82 4.91
N GLY A 57 -4.76 -24.48 4.82
CA GLY A 57 -4.46 -23.76 3.59
C GLY A 57 -5.55 -23.89 2.51
N ILE A 58 -6.79 -24.23 2.89
CA ILE A 58 -7.93 -24.39 1.96
C ILE A 58 -8.78 -23.13 1.91
N TRP A 59 -9.31 -22.76 3.07
CA TRP A 59 -10.08 -21.55 3.29
C TRP A 59 -9.16 -20.56 4.01
N ASN A 60 -8.55 -19.68 3.23
CA ASN A 60 -7.51 -18.76 3.66
C ASN A 60 -8.16 -17.44 4.04
N ARG A 61 -7.88 -16.92 5.23
CA ARG A 61 -8.50 -15.67 5.70
C ARG A 61 -7.99 -14.49 4.88
N ASP A 62 -8.93 -13.61 4.55
CA ASP A 62 -8.67 -12.34 3.88
C ASP A 62 -8.17 -11.30 4.88
N ALA A 63 -6.97 -10.77 4.70
CA ALA A 63 -6.37 -9.84 5.64
C ALA A 63 -7.16 -8.53 5.77
N PHE A 64 -7.71 -8.00 4.69
CA PHE A 64 -8.49 -6.76 4.76
C PHE A 64 -9.74 -6.94 5.63
N VAL A 65 -10.42 -8.09 5.49
CA VAL A 65 -11.63 -8.41 6.28
C VAL A 65 -11.29 -8.76 7.73
N ASN A 66 -10.17 -9.44 7.95
CA ASN A 66 -9.84 -10.05 9.23
C ASN A 66 -8.92 -9.21 10.13
N GLU A 67 -8.11 -8.35 9.53
CA GLU A 67 -7.15 -7.49 10.22
C GLU A 67 -7.47 -6.00 10.06
N GLY A 68 -8.47 -5.64 9.26
CA GLY A 68 -8.81 -4.25 8.94
C GLY A 68 -9.03 -3.33 10.15
N VAL A 69 -9.41 -3.88 11.32
CA VAL A 69 -9.51 -3.12 12.57
C VAL A 69 -8.17 -2.60 13.10
N THR A 70 -7.07 -3.18 12.63
CA THR A 70 -5.69 -2.77 12.96
C THR A 70 -5.09 -1.86 11.90
N PHE A 71 -5.79 -1.65 10.78
CA PHE A 71 -5.31 -0.78 9.71
C PHE A 71 -5.46 0.67 10.11
N ASP A 72 -4.46 1.46 9.74
CA ASP A 72 -4.55 2.90 9.78
C ASP A 72 -5.46 3.42 8.64
N PRO A 73 -5.78 4.73 8.63
CA PRO A 73 -6.62 5.31 7.58
C PRO A 73 -6.09 5.16 6.14
N ALA A 74 -4.83 4.75 5.94
CA ALA A 74 -4.25 4.48 4.63
C ALA A 74 -4.45 3.03 4.16
N ASN A 75 -5.07 2.16 4.98
CA ASN A 75 -5.16 0.70 4.83
C ASN A 75 -3.83 -0.04 5.01
N ALA A 76 -2.85 0.55 5.70
CA ALA A 76 -1.64 -0.13 6.10
C ALA A 76 -1.64 -0.41 7.60
N HIS A 77 -0.76 -1.32 8.02
CA HIS A 77 -0.48 -1.51 9.43
C HIS A 77 0.91 -2.07 9.64
N GLN A 78 1.35 -2.09 10.89
CA GLN A 78 2.47 -2.90 11.34
C GLN A 78 1.91 -3.97 12.30
N PRO A 79 2.15 -5.26 12.05
CA PRO A 79 1.79 -6.29 13.01
C PRO A 79 2.69 -6.15 14.24
N GLY A 80 2.23 -6.61 15.42
CA GLY A 80 2.95 -6.45 16.70
C GLY A 80 4.44 -6.84 16.67
N SER A 81 4.83 -7.73 15.74
CA SER A 81 6.19 -7.86 15.23
C SER A 81 6.17 -7.98 13.70
N GLY A 82 6.81 -7.07 12.97
CA GLY A 82 6.94 -7.13 11.52
C GLY A 82 7.15 -5.77 10.86
N GLN A 83 7.10 -5.74 9.53
CA GLN A 83 7.27 -4.52 8.73
C GLN A 83 5.92 -3.84 8.52
N TYR A 84 5.91 -2.52 8.40
CA TYR A 84 4.72 -1.77 7.99
C TYR A 84 4.42 -2.05 6.51
N HIS A 85 3.17 -2.40 6.18
CA HIS A 85 2.79 -2.88 4.85
C HIS A 85 1.31 -2.66 4.51
N TYR A 86 0.98 -2.81 3.22
CA TYR A 86 -0.39 -2.86 2.71
C TYR A 86 -0.75 -4.27 2.24
N HIS A 87 -1.91 -4.76 2.65
CA HIS A 87 -2.56 -5.93 2.06
C HIS A 87 -3.49 -5.57 0.89
N ALA A 88 -4.03 -4.35 0.93
CA ALA A 88 -5.11 -3.90 0.06
C ALA A 88 -4.72 -2.63 -0.72
N ASN A 89 -5.71 -1.79 -1.03
CA ASN A 89 -5.51 -0.51 -1.70
C ASN A 89 -4.69 0.47 -0.83
N ALA A 90 -3.52 0.89 -1.32
CA ALA A 90 -2.69 1.93 -0.70
C ALA A 90 -3.26 3.35 -0.94
N ILE A 91 -4.37 3.67 -0.27
CA ILE A 91 -5.18 4.85 -0.60
C ILE A 91 -4.46 6.19 -0.33
N ALA A 92 -3.61 6.25 0.70
CA ALA A 92 -2.81 7.44 0.98
C ALA A 92 -1.72 7.68 -0.07
N LEU A 93 -1.09 6.60 -0.54
CA LEU A 93 -0.11 6.67 -1.63
C LEU A 93 -0.78 7.13 -2.93
N ARG A 94 -1.96 6.62 -3.23
CA ARG A 94 -2.78 7.09 -4.36
C ARG A 94 -3.03 8.60 -4.27
N ALA A 95 -3.44 9.10 -3.11
CA ALA A 95 -3.61 10.54 -2.89
C ALA A 95 -2.29 11.33 -3.07
N LEU A 96 -1.18 10.82 -2.54
CA LEU A 96 0.14 11.44 -2.66
C LEU A 96 0.61 11.56 -4.12
N LEU A 97 0.28 10.56 -4.94
CA LEU A 97 0.62 10.52 -6.37
C LEU A 97 -0.40 11.25 -7.25
N GLY A 98 -1.40 11.92 -6.67
CA GLY A 98 -2.41 12.69 -7.40
C GLY A 98 -3.44 11.85 -8.14
N ASP A 99 -3.67 10.61 -7.70
CA ASP A 99 -4.77 9.77 -8.20
C ASP A 99 -6.15 10.28 -7.70
N ASN A 100 -7.24 9.62 -8.10
CA ASN A 100 -8.62 10.02 -7.82
C ASN A 100 -9.06 9.82 -6.34
N VAL A 101 -8.37 10.45 -5.38
CA VAL A 101 -8.60 10.29 -3.94
C VAL A 101 -8.67 11.66 -3.26
N ASN A 102 -9.70 11.85 -2.44
CA ASN A 102 -9.83 12.99 -1.54
C ASN A 102 -9.11 12.70 -0.22
N MET A 103 -8.26 13.63 0.23
CA MET A 103 -7.68 13.63 1.57
C MET A 103 -8.33 14.73 2.41
N ASP A 104 -8.92 14.36 3.54
CA ASP A 104 -9.33 15.34 4.55
C ASP A 104 -8.12 15.66 5.45
N SER A 105 -7.61 16.88 5.30
CA SER A 105 -6.44 17.34 6.06
C SER A 105 -6.68 17.46 7.57
N ALA A 106 -7.92 17.58 8.02
CA ALA A 106 -8.28 17.71 9.43
C ALA A 106 -8.40 16.33 10.09
N THR A 107 -9.10 15.39 9.45
CA THR A 107 -9.35 14.05 10.01
C THR A 107 -8.27 13.03 9.62
N LYS A 108 -7.42 13.35 8.63
CA LYS A 108 -6.44 12.43 8.03
C LYS A 108 -7.08 11.18 7.41
N LEU A 109 -8.36 11.27 7.05
CA LEU A 109 -9.09 10.23 6.34
C LEU A 109 -8.97 10.41 4.83
N TYR A 110 -9.00 9.28 4.12
CA TYR A 110 -8.97 9.23 2.67
C TYR A 110 -10.27 8.63 2.15
N SER A 111 -10.76 9.14 1.03
CA SER A 111 -11.95 8.61 0.37
C SER A 111 -11.81 8.69 -1.13
N GLU A 112 -12.42 7.75 -1.84
CA GLU A 112 -12.45 7.78 -3.29
C GLU A 112 -13.24 9.00 -3.77
N ASN A 113 -12.73 9.71 -4.78
CA ASN A 113 -13.47 10.82 -5.36
C ASN A 113 -14.54 10.31 -6.33
N ILE A 114 -15.66 9.84 -5.78
CA ILE A 114 -16.77 9.24 -6.54
C ILE A 114 -17.50 10.23 -7.45
N ASN A 115 -17.33 11.54 -7.22
CA ASN A 115 -17.98 12.60 -7.96
C ASN A 115 -17.12 13.18 -9.09
N GLN A 116 -15.92 12.62 -9.33
CA GLN A 116 -15.07 13.07 -10.41
C GLN A 116 -15.58 12.53 -11.76
N PRO A 117 -16.05 13.40 -12.69
CA PRO A 117 -16.73 12.94 -13.90
C PRO A 117 -15.79 12.27 -14.91
N ARG A 118 -14.47 12.52 -14.82
CA ARG A 118 -13.42 11.94 -15.66
C ARG A 118 -12.13 11.77 -14.85
N PRO A 119 -11.87 10.60 -14.26
CA PRO A 119 -10.60 10.34 -13.59
C PRO A 119 -9.47 10.32 -14.62
N ALA A 120 -8.27 10.75 -14.22
CA ALA A 120 -7.06 10.50 -15.00
C ALA A 120 -6.68 9.02 -14.92
N HIS A 121 -5.83 8.55 -15.85
CA HIS A 121 -5.24 7.22 -15.70
C HIS A 121 -4.46 7.20 -14.39
N SER A 122 -4.68 6.18 -13.56
CA SER A 122 -3.98 6.10 -12.28
C SER A 122 -2.46 6.05 -12.50
N PRO A 123 -1.65 6.59 -11.57
CA PRO A 123 -0.21 6.45 -11.61
C PRO A 123 0.23 5.03 -11.25
N ILE A 124 1.49 4.70 -11.54
CA ILE A 124 2.12 3.49 -10.99
C ILE A 124 2.23 3.66 -9.47
N LEU A 125 1.61 2.74 -8.73
CA LEU A 125 1.72 2.67 -7.27
C LEU A 125 2.94 1.87 -6.85
N GLY A 126 3.35 0.89 -7.65
CA GLY A 126 4.47 0.03 -7.32
C GLY A 126 4.70 -1.06 -8.35
N TRP A 127 5.47 -2.07 -7.95
CA TRP A 127 5.78 -3.23 -8.77
C TRP A 127 5.68 -4.51 -7.97
N VAL A 128 5.11 -5.52 -8.61
CA VAL A 128 5.08 -6.88 -8.09
C VAL A 128 6.46 -7.54 -8.30
N ARG A 129 6.80 -8.55 -7.51
CA ARG A 129 8.06 -9.33 -7.61
C ARG A 129 8.34 -9.93 -8.98
N ASP A 130 7.31 -10.10 -9.81
CA ASP A 130 7.46 -10.58 -11.19
C ASP A 130 7.85 -9.48 -12.19
N GLY A 131 7.85 -8.22 -11.75
CA GLY A 131 8.31 -7.06 -12.47
C GLY A 131 7.25 -6.31 -13.27
N PHE A 132 5.99 -6.73 -13.22
CA PHE A 132 4.91 -5.96 -13.80
C PHE A 132 4.45 -4.83 -12.86
N PRO A 133 4.11 -3.65 -13.42
CA PRO A 133 3.65 -2.50 -12.63
C PRO A 133 2.26 -2.76 -12.05
N VAL A 134 2.00 -2.13 -10.90
CA VAL A 134 0.67 -2.02 -10.29
C VAL A 134 0.23 -0.56 -10.39
N TYR A 135 -0.92 -0.33 -11.02
CA TYR A 135 -1.56 0.96 -11.06
C TYR A 135 -2.68 1.04 -10.02
N GLY A 136 -3.11 2.27 -9.72
CA GLY A 136 -4.39 2.50 -9.06
C GLY A 136 -5.58 1.97 -9.91
N PRO A 137 -6.82 2.17 -9.46
CA PRO A 137 -7.99 1.51 -10.02
C PRO A 137 -8.42 2.02 -11.40
N TYR A 138 -7.85 3.09 -11.93
CA TYR A 138 -8.30 3.73 -13.18
C TYR A 138 -7.33 3.47 -14.34
N GLY A 139 -7.89 3.06 -15.47
CA GLY A 139 -7.15 2.81 -16.71
C GLY A 139 -7.99 3.12 -17.95
N TYR A 140 -7.39 3.01 -19.13
CA TYR A 140 -8.09 3.23 -20.39
C TYR A 140 -9.23 2.22 -20.59
N GLY A 141 -10.41 2.69 -20.97
CA GLY A 141 -11.60 1.86 -21.23
C GLY A 141 -11.33 0.81 -22.31
N ASN A 142 -10.57 1.17 -23.36
CA ASN A 142 -10.03 0.25 -24.34
C ASN A 142 -8.54 0.00 -24.07
N ALA A 143 -8.18 -1.26 -23.82
CA ALA A 143 -6.82 -1.67 -23.47
C ALA A 143 -5.75 -1.32 -24.52
N THR A 144 -6.13 -1.06 -25.77
CA THR A 144 -5.19 -0.79 -26.88
C THR A 144 -5.25 0.64 -27.40
N ASN A 145 -6.11 1.49 -26.83
CA ASN A 145 -6.32 2.85 -27.33
C ASN A 145 -6.14 3.86 -26.19
N PRO A 146 -5.01 4.61 -26.16
CA PRO A 146 -4.77 5.60 -25.12
C PRO A 146 -5.69 6.84 -25.24
N ALA A 147 -6.42 6.99 -26.35
CA ALA A 147 -7.41 8.04 -26.53
C ALA A 147 -8.83 7.62 -26.10
N SER A 148 -9.03 6.40 -25.59
CA SER A 148 -10.32 6.02 -25.01
C SER A 148 -10.59 6.79 -23.73
N ASP A 149 -11.83 6.71 -23.24
CA ASP A 149 -12.17 7.16 -21.89
C ASP A 149 -11.28 6.47 -20.84
N VAL A 150 -11.13 7.11 -19.68
CA VAL A 150 -10.55 6.49 -18.50
C VAL A 150 -11.67 6.17 -17.53
N ARG A 151 -11.66 4.95 -17.02
CA ARG A 151 -12.67 4.47 -16.07
C ARG A 151 -12.06 3.50 -15.08
N ARG A 152 -12.81 3.21 -14.01
CA ARG A 152 -12.42 2.19 -13.04
C ARG A 152 -12.35 0.82 -13.72
N MET A 153 -11.25 0.11 -13.51
CA MET A 153 -11.07 -1.26 -13.97
C MET A 153 -11.93 -2.20 -13.13
N ARG A 154 -12.70 -3.04 -13.81
CA ARG A 154 -13.56 -4.05 -13.17
C ARG A 154 -12.75 -5.32 -12.97
N SER A 155 -12.55 -5.72 -11.71
CA SER A 155 -12.03 -7.04 -11.36
C SER A 155 -12.90 -8.14 -11.98
N GLY A 156 -12.27 -9.25 -12.37
CA GLY A 156 -13.00 -10.46 -12.72
C GLY A 156 -13.52 -11.22 -11.48
N PHE A 157 -13.19 -10.79 -10.26
CA PHE A 157 -13.66 -11.43 -9.05
C PHE A 157 -14.92 -10.80 -8.48
N VAL A 158 -15.83 -11.63 -8.00
CA VAL A 158 -17.06 -11.23 -7.31
C VAL A 158 -17.32 -12.13 -6.11
N PRO A 159 -17.99 -11.64 -5.04
CA PRO A 159 -18.39 -12.49 -3.93
C PRO A 159 -19.33 -13.60 -4.41
N ARG A 160 -19.10 -14.83 -3.92
CA ARG A 160 -20.01 -15.97 -4.12
C ARG A 160 -21.25 -15.77 -3.24
N ASN A 161 -22.20 -14.93 -3.63
CA ASN A 161 -23.35 -14.64 -2.76
C ASN A 161 -24.24 -15.88 -2.51
N LEU A 162 -25.15 -15.77 -1.53
CA LEU A 162 -26.02 -16.82 -0.98
C LEU A 162 -26.98 -17.54 -1.98
N SER A 163 -26.96 -17.20 -3.28
CA SER A 163 -27.83 -17.80 -4.29
C SER A 163 -27.39 -19.20 -4.75
N HIS A 164 -26.13 -19.59 -4.52
CA HIS A 164 -25.61 -20.93 -4.78
C HIS A 164 -25.53 -21.75 -3.48
N SER A 165 -26.45 -22.69 -3.29
CA SER A 165 -26.61 -23.48 -2.05
C SER A 165 -25.35 -24.23 -1.58
N SER A 166 -24.46 -24.63 -2.48
CA SER A 166 -23.16 -25.26 -2.15
C SER A 166 -22.16 -24.30 -1.51
N VAL A 167 -22.30 -23.01 -1.76
CA VAL A 167 -21.40 -21.97 -1.27
C VAL A 167 -21.71 -21.60 0.17
N SER A 168 -23.00 -21.49 0.53
CA SER A 168 -23.43 -21.16 1.90
C SER A 168 -22.86 -22.11 2.96
N ASN A 169 -22.51 -23.34 2.56
CA ASN A 169 -21.90 -24.36 3.42
C ASN A 169 -20.41 -24.59 3.17
N ARG A 170 -19.75 -23.82 2.28
CA ARG A 170 -18.31 -23.95 1.95
C ARG A 170 -17.89 -25.40 1.67
N THR A 171 -18.72 -26.15 0.97
CA THR A 171 -18.49 -27.58 0.67
C THR A 171 -17.70 -27.80 -0.62
N SER A 172 -17.52 -26.75 -1.40
CA SER A 172 -16.79 -26.76 -2.66
C SER A 172 -15.99 -25.48 -2.85
N LEU A 173 -14.92 -25.56 -3.62
CA LEU A 173 -14.09 -24.42 -4.01
C LEU A 173 -14.52 -23.83 -5.36
N PRO A 174 -14.30 -22.52 -5.58
CA PRO A 174 -14.27 -21.96 -6.92
C PRO A 174 -13.27 -22.66 -7.82
N ALA A 175 -13.53 -22.66 -9.13
CA ALA A 175 -12.64 -23.26 -10.12
C ALA A 175 -11.24 -22.61 -10.10
N TRP A 176 -11.14 -21.29 -10.01
CA TRP A 176 -9.87 -20.58 -9.81
C TRP A 176 -9.11 -21.09 -8.58
N ALA A 177 -9.78 -21.32 -7.45
CA ALA A 177 -9.13 -21.80 -6.23
C ALA A 177 -8.67 -23.24 -6.37
N GLY A 178 -9.46 -24.09 -7.03
CA GLY A 178 -9.05 -25.45 -7.39
C GLY A 178 -7.78 -25.46 -8.24
N ARG A 179 -7.71 -24.59 -9.27
CA ARG A 179 -6.51 -24.42 -10.12
C ARG A 179 -5.31 -23.90 -9.35
N ALA A 180 -5.45 -22.77 -8.65
CA ALA A 180 -4.35 -22.12 -7.93
C ALA A 180 -3.78 -23.02 -6.83
N GLN A 181 -4.64 -23.77 -6.12
CA GLN A 181 -4.24 -24.64 -5.02
C GLN A 181 -3.96 -26.09 -5.46
N SER A 182 -3.97 -26.38 -6.77
CA SER A 182 -3.77 -27.71 -7.37
C SER A 182 -4.59 -28.81 -6.68
N ARG A 183 -5.92 -28.60 -6.58
CA ARG A 183 -6.83 -29.51 -5.87
C ARG A 183 -8.21 -29.61 -6.51
N SER A 184 -8.92 -30.66 -6.12
CA SER A 184 -10.34 -30.85 -6.46
C SER A 184 -11.20 -29.71 -5.91
N THR A 185 -12.15 -29.23 -6.70
CA THR A 185 -13.17 -28.27 -6.27
C THR A 185 -14.26 -28.92 -5.42
N THR A 186 -14.49 -30.22 -5.57
CA THR A 186 -15.31 -31.01 -4.63
C THR A 186 -14.45 -31.43 -3.46
N LEU A 187 -14.80 -30.97 -2.25
CA LEU A 187 -14.03 -31.20 -1.03
C LEU A 187 -14.56 -32.40 -0.24
N ALA A 188 -13.64 -33.21 0.30
CA ALA A 188 -14.00 -34.19 1.33
C ALA A 188 -14.48 -33.47 2.60
N ALA A 189 -15.33 -34.12 3.41
CA ALA A 189 -15.91 -33.51 4.62
C ALA A 189 -14.85 -32.86 5.54
N ALA A 190 -13.68 -33.49 5.69
CA ALA A 190 -12.57 -32.97 6.50
C ALA A 190 -11.94 -31.68 5.96
N GLN A 191 -12.14 -31.35 4.68
CA GLN A 191 -11.57 -30.20 3.96
C GLN A 191 -12.55 -29.04 3.80
N GLN A 192 -13.83 -29.25 4.12
CA GLN A 192 -14.87 -28.25 3.97
C GLN A 192 -14.65 -27.07 4.91
N GLY A 193 -15.09 -25.89 4.48
CA GLY A 193 -15.07 -24.70 5.30
C GLY A 193 -16.26 -24.68 6.26
N PRO A 194 -16.22 -23.81 7.28
CA PRO A 194 -17.37 -23.65 8.15
C PRO A 194 -18.55 -23.04 7.39
N PRO A 195 -19.81 -23.37 7.74
CA PRO A 195 -20.98 -22.69 7.18
C PRO A 195 -20.91 -21.17 7.38
N VAL A 196 -21.56 -20.43 6.48
CA VAL A 196 -21.69 -18.98 6.59
C VAL A 196 -22.56 -18.63 7.79
N SER A 197 -22.06 -17.71 8.62
CA SER A 197 -22.75 -17.24 9.83
C SER A 197 -22.44 -15.76 10.06
N THR A 198 -23.08 -15.16 11.07
CA THR A 198 -22.77 -13.78 11.50
C THR A 198 -21.33 -13.63 11.99
N THR A 199 -20.74 -14.68 12.57
CA THR A 199 -19.34 -14.69 13.02
C THR A 199 -18.35 -15.11 11.93
N ARG A 200 -18.84 -15.72 10.84
CA ARG A 200 -18.05 -16.15 9.68
C ARG A 200 -18.76 -15.76 8.38
N PRO A 201 -18.92 -14.44 8.14
CA PRO A 201 -19.65 -13.95 6.98
C PRO A 201 -18.95 -14.34 5.68
N PHE A 202 -19.66 -14.14 4.56
CA PHE A 202 -19.06 -14.20 3.24
C PHE A 202 -17.93 -13.19 3.07
N GLY A 203 -16.93 -13.54 2.25
CA GLY A 203 -15.75 -12.71 2.02
C GLY A 203 -14.68 -12.85 3.10
N ARG A 204 -14.97 -13.56 4.20
CA ARG A 204 -13.98 -13.80 5.26
C ARG A 204 -12.81 -14.64 4.78
N TYR A 205 -13.04 -15.53 3.83
CA TYR A 205 -11.99 -16.29 3.17
C TYR A 205 -11.88 -15.88 1.70
N LEU A 206 -10.68 -15.92 1.13
CA LEU A 206 -10.45 -15.59 -0.28
C LEU A 206 -11.33 -16.46 -1.20
N GLU A 207 -11.48 -17.73 -0.85
CA GLU A 207 -12.26 -18.74 -1.57
C GLU A 207 -13.78 -18.50 -1.52
N ASP A 208 -14.24 -17.49 -0.77
CA ASP A 208 -15.61 -16.98 -0.82
C ASP A 208 -15.87 -16.08 -2.05
N ASN A 209 -14.91 -15.95 -2.98
CA ASN A 209 -15.05 -15.20 -4.23
C ASN A 209 -15.06 -16.12 -5.47
N ASP A 210 -15.88 -15.82 -6.46
CA ASP A 210 -15.88 -16.44 -7.79
C ASP A 210 -15.05 -15.61 -8.77
N TYR A 211 -14.51 -16.28 -9.79
CA TYR A 211 -13.95 -15.60 -10.95
C TYR A 211 -14.96 -15.68 -12.09
N LEU A 212 -15.40 -14.53 -12.60
CA LEU A 212 -16.45 -14.40 -13.62
C LEU A 212 -16.10 -15.15 -14.91
N GLY A 213 -14.82 -15.24 -15.28
CA GLY A 213 -14.38 -16.01 -16.44
C GLY A 213 -14.67 -17.52 -16.31
N ASP A 214 -14.70 -18.06 -15.09
CA ASP A 214 -15.10 -19.46 -14.85
C ASP A 214 -16.61 -19.67 -14.93
N LEU A 215 -17.38 -18.59 -14.83
CA LEU A 215 -18.84 -18.59 -14.87
C LEU A 215 -19.39 -18.27 -16.26
N GLY A 216 -18.52 -18.19 -17.28
CA GLY A 216 -18.91 -17.96 -18.68
C GLY A 216 -19.07 -16.48 -19.06
N PHE A 217 -18.72 -15.54 -18.18
CA PHE A 217 -18.66 -14.12 -18.53
C PHE A 217 -17.42 -13.79 -19.36
N THR A 218 -17.50 -12.73 -20.16
CA THR A 218 -16.49 -12.36 -21.16
C THR A 218 -15.63 -11.19 -20.70
N ARG A 219 -14.31 -11.40 -20.62
CA ARG A 219 -13.32 -10.34 -20.37
C ARG A 219 -13.34 -9.29 -21.49
N GLY A 220 -13.34 -8.02 -21.12
CA GLY A 220 -13.52 -6.86 -22.01
C GLY A 220 -14.97 -6.41 -22.17
N ALA A 221 -15.95 -7.27 -21.88
CA ALA A 221 -17.37 -6.93 -21.89
C ALA A 221 -17.90 -6.80 -20.46
N ASP A 222 -17.85 -7.88 -19.69
CA ASP A 222 -18.44 -7.98 -18.35
C ASP A 222 -17.49 -7.49 -17.25
N PHE A 223 -16.19 -7.77 -17.41
CA PHE A 223 -15.11 -7.40 -16.51
C PHE A 223 -13.84 -7.11 -17.31
N ASP A 224 -12.85 -6.45 -16.71
CA ASP A 224 -11.67 -5.97 -17.45
C ASP A 224 -10.39 -6.74 -17.11
N LEU A 225 -10.26 -7.19 -15.86
CA LEU A 225 -9.04 -7.81 -15.33
C LEU A 225 -9.14 -9.34 -15.29
N ASP A 226 -8.05 -10.03 -15.57
CA ASP A 226 -7.99 -11.48 -15.51
C ASP A 226 -7.89 -12.04 -14.08
N GLU A 227 -7.74 -13.37 -13.95
CA GLU A 227 -7.63 -14.06 -12.66
C GLU A 227 -6.41 -13.61 -11.83
N PHE A 228 -5.40 -13.01 -12.46
CA PHE A 228 -4.24 -12.45 -11.77
C PHE A 228 -4.47 -10.99 -11.38
N ASN A 229 -5.64 -10.42 -11.68
CA ASN A 229 -6.03 -9.03 -11.42
C ASN A 229 -5.26 -8.02 -12.27
N GLY A 230 -4.93 -8.40 -13.50
CA GLY A 230 -4.33 -7.48 -14.47
C GLY A 230 -4.84 -7.70 -15.89
N ARG A 231 -4.26 -6.96 -16.83
CA ARG A 231 -4.49 -7.14 -18.26
C ARG A 231 -3.31 -6.60 -19.05
N PHE A 232 -3.18 -7.05 -20.30
CA PHE A 232 -2.28 -6.40 -21.25
C PHE A 232 -2.94 -5.13 -21.77
N CYS A 233 -2.30 -3.98 -21.62
CA CYS A 233 -2.80 -2.71 -22.12
C CYS A 233 -1.69 -1.68 -22.35
N VAL A 234 -1.98 -0.69 -23.19
CA VAL A 234 -1.21 0.57 -23.25
C VAL A 234 -1.46 1.36 -21.97
N THR A 235 -0.45 2.08 -21.51
CA THR A 235 -0.52 3.01 -20.37
C THR A 235 0.30 4.27 -20.69
N PRO A 236 0.18 5.36 -19.90
CA PRO A 236 1.04 6.53 -20.08
C PRO A 236 2.54 6.19 -20.03
N ASP A 237 2.94 5.29 -19.13
CA ASP A 237 4.33 4.87 -18.94
C ASP A 237 4.81 3.80 -19.93
N PHE A 238 3.87 3.01 -20.49
CA PHE A 238 4.13 1.94 -21.46
C PHE A 238 3.23 2.10 -22.69
N PRO A 239 3.54 3.06 -23.57
CA PRO A 239 2.70 3.38 -24.74
C PRO A 239 2.64 2.23 -25.76
N ASP A 240 3.68 1.39 -25.81
CA ASP A 240 3.73 0.18 -26.66
C ASP A 240 3.01 -1.03 -26.03
N GLY A 241 2.49 -0.86 -24.81
CA GLY A 241 1.78 -1.89 -24.07
C GLY A 241 2.65 -2.67 -23.08
N THR A 242 2.04 -3.06 -21.98
CA THR A 242 2.59 -3.98 -20.99
C THR A 242 1.46 -4.78 -20.34
N TYR A 243 1.80 -5.86 -19.66
CA TYR A 243 0.88 -6.42 -18.68
C TYR A 243 0.94 -5.57 -17.41
N ALA A 244 -0.22 -5.15 -16.91
CA ALA A 244 -0.33 -4.29 -15.74
C ALA A 244 -1.38 -4.85 -14.77
N TYR A 245 -1.03 -4.87 -13.49
CA TYR A 245 -1.98 -5.09 -12.40
C TYR A 245 -2.68 -3.78 -12.05
N PHE A 246 -3.89 -3.89 -11.52
CA PHE A 246 -4.68 -2.73 -11.10
C PHE A 246 -5.25 -2.97 -9.71
N THR A 247 -5.08 -2.01 -8.81
CA THR A 247 -5.75 -2.05 -7.50
C THR A 247 -7.26 -2.09 -7.69
N SER A 248 -7.93 -3.07 -7.09
CA SER A 248 -9.38 -3.28 -7.19
C SER A 248 -10.13 -2.61 -6.05
N ILE A 249 -11.13 -1.79 -6.41
CA ILE A 249 -12.08 -1.15 -5.50
C ILE A 249 -13.51 -1.30 -6.03
N THR A 250 -14.50 -1.27 -5.13
CA THR A 250 -15.92 -1.08 -5.47
C THR A 250 -16.18 0.36 -5.95
N SER A 251 -17.40 0.63 -6.42
CA SER A 251 -17.79 1.96 -6.92
C SER A 251 -17.75 3.08 -5.87
N ASP A 252 -17.80 2.73 -4.58
CA ASP A 252 -17.70 3.67 -3.47
C ASP A 252 -16.27 3.85 -2.93
N GLY A 253 -15.29 3.17 -3.51
CA GLY A 253 -13.89 3.23 -3.06
C GLY A 253 -13.47 2.12 -2.10
N THR A 254 -14.40 1.28 -1.63
CA THR A 254 -14.06 0.19 -0.71
C THR A 254 -13.08 -0.78 -1.40
N PRO A 255 -11.96 -1.16 -0.75
CA PRO A 255 -11.07 -2.20 -1.28
C PRO A 255 -11.84 -3.48 -1.61
N ALA A 256 -11.58 -4.04 -2.79
CA ALA A 256 -12.27 -5.22 -3.28
C ALA A 256 -11.26 -6.33 -3.63
N PHE A 257 -11.57 -7.57 -3.26
CA PHE A 257 -10.75 -8.72 -3.62
C PHE A 257 -10.54 -8.77 -5.16
N PRO A 258 -9.31 -9.02 -5.64
CA PRO A 258 -8.13 -9.46 -4.90
C PRO A 258 -7.14 -8.33 -4.57
N TYR A 259 -7.64 -7.10 -4.51
CA TYR A 259 -6.89 -5.89 -4.20
C TYR A 259 -5.82 -5.59 -5.24
N ASN A 260 -4.56 -5.97 -5.02
CA ASN A 260 -3.45 -5.63 -5.92
C ASN A 260 -3.14 -6.73 -6.93
N ILE A 261 -3.26 -8.01 -6.54
CA ILE A 261 -2.95 -9.16 -7.39
C ILE A 261 -3.80 -10.37 -6.96
N GLY A 262 -4.12 -11.25 -7.90
CA GLY A 262 -4.70 -12.58 -7.60
C GLY A 262 -3.78 -13.50 -6.80
N ARG A 263 -4.17 -14.77 -6.66
CA ARG A 263 -3.43 -15.77 -5.85
C ARG A 263 -2.11 -16.27 -6.47
N GLN A 264 -1.81 -15.84 -7.70
CA GLN A 264 -0.61 -16.23 -8.43
C GLN A 264 0.00 -15.03 -9.13
N PHE A 265 1.32 -15.06 -9.29
CA PHE A 265 2.04 -14.13 -10.15
C PHE A 265 1.74 -14.42 -11.63
N TYR A 266 1.50 -13.39 -12.42
CA TYR A 266 1.40 -13.50 -13.87
C TYR A 266 2.76 -13.80 -14.51
N GLY A 267 3.81 -13.09 -14.07
CA GLY A 267 5.20 -13.30 -14.51
C GLY A 267 5.99 -14.22 -13.58
N ASN A 268 7.29 -14.34 -13.85
CA ASN A 268 8.24 -15.10 -13.03
C ASN A 268 8.73 -14.22 -11.84
N PRO A 269 8.41 -14.54 -10.58
CA PRO A 269 8.66 -13.68 -9.42
C PRO A 269 10.11 -13.73 -8.91
N THR A 270 11.07 -13.34 -9.75
CA THR A 270 12.51 -13.34 -9.41
C THR A 270 12.96 -12.11 -8.62
N GLY A 271 12.10 -11.10 -8.47
CA GLY A 271 12.29 -9.98 -7.56
C GLY A 271 12.22 -10.40 -6.09
N ASN A 272 12.95 -9.70 -5.23
CA ASN A 272 13.00 -9.94 -3.78
C ASN A 272 13.69 -8.81 -3.03
N THR A 273 13.54 -8.82 -1.71
CA THR A 273 14.38 -8.05 -0.79
C THR A 273 15.81 -8.57 -0.83
N VAL A 274 16.80 -7.67 -0.97
CA VAL A 274 18.22 -7.97 -0.95
C VAL A 274 18.74 -7.78 0.47
N MET A 275 19.14 -8.90 1.11
CA MET A 275 19.71 -8.90 2.45
C MET A 275 21.20 -8.54 2.38
N GLY A 276 21.66 -7.63 3.24
CA GLY A 276 23.09 -7.27 3.36
C GLY A 276 23.56 -6.08 2.51
N GLY A 277 22.66 -5.43 1.76
CA GLY A 277 22.92 -4.12 1.14
C GLY A 277 23.99 -4.09 0.03
N ALA A 278 24.52 -5.24 -0.39
CA ALA A 278 25.57 -5.34 -1.40
C ALA A 278 25.04 -6.02 -2.67
N TYR A 279 25.43 -5.46 -3.82
CA TYR A 279 25.22 -6.06 -5.14
C TYR A 279 26.55 -6.64 -5.62
N PRO A 280 26.62 -7.93 -6.03
CA PRO A 280 27.80 -8.46 -6.70
C PRO A 280 28.01 -7.87 -8.11
N GLU A 281 26.95 -7.36 -8.73
CA GLU A 281 26.96 -6.73 -10.05
C GLU A 281 27.18 -5.21 -10.02
N SER A 282 27.66 -4.66 -11.13
CA SER A 282 27.67 -3.21 -11.34
C SER A 282 26.26 -2.68 -11.54
N VAL A 283 25.84 -1.75 -10.68
CA VAL A 283 24.53 -1.10 -10.74
C VAL A 283 24.65 0.33 -11.23
N THR A 284 23.67 0.79 -12.01
CA THR A 284 23.51 2.21 -12.36
C THR A 284 22.46 2.82 -11.45
N THR A 285 22.84 3.86 -10.70
CA THR A 285 21.86 4.64 -9.93
C THR A 285 21.13 5.59 -10.88
N HIS A 286 19.87 5.28 -11.18
CA HIS A 286 19.02 6.16 -11.98
C HIS A 286 18.46 7.33 -11.16
N PHE A 287 18.25 7.11 -9.86
CA PHE A 287 17.77 8.11 -8.92
C PHE A 287 18.35 7.82 -7.54
N ARG A 288 18.79 8.86 -6.84
CA ARG A 288 19.17 8.81 -5.43
C ARG A 288 18.39 9.91 -4.73
N GLY A 289 17.38 9.53 -3.96
CA GLY A 289 16.70 10.46 -3.07
C GLY A 289 17.64 10.97 -1.97
N GLY A 290 17.31 12.14 -1.40
CA GLY A 290 18.00 12.64 -0.20
C GLY A 290 17.91 11.64 0.96
N ALA A 291 18.83 11.72 1.91
CA ALA A 291 18.82 10.83 3.07
C ALA A 291 17.51 11.00 3.86
N ASN A 292 16.79 9.90 4.09
CA ASN A 292 15.74 9.85 5.12
C ASN A 292 16.43 10.00 6.48
N ALA A 293 16.36 11.19 7.06
CA ALA A 293 16.79 11.46 8.43
C ALA A 293 15.54 11.60 9.31
N ASP A 294 15.54 10.93 10.46
CA ASP A 294 14.52 11.13 11.47
C ASP A 294 14.55 12.61 11.90
N LEU A 295 13.36 13.20 12.11
CA LEU A 295 13.26 14.54 12.67
C LEU A 295 13.58 14.48 14.18
N GLU A 296 14.81 14.76 14.54
CA GLU A 296 15.32 14.83 15.89
C GLU A 296 15.44 16.30 16.37
N LEU A 297 15.02 16.54 17.60
CA LEU A 297 15.28 17.79 18.33
C LEU A 297 16.09 17.43 19.58
N GLU A 298 17.33 17.90 19.65
CA GLU A 298 18.17 17.69 20.82
C GLU A 298 17.60 18.39 22.05
N SER A 299 17.99 17.92 23.24
CA SER A 299 17.65 18.64 24.48
C SER A 299 18.20 20.07 24.43
N PRO A 300 17.39 21.10 24.78
CA PRO A 300 17.84 22.49 24.75
C PRO A 300 19.07 22.72 25.62
N ALA A 301 20.11 23.35 25.07
CA ALA A 301 21.29 23.73 25.84
C ALA A 301 21.13 25.17 26.38
N VAL A 302 21.31 25.35 27.69
CA VAL A 302 21.20 26.67 28.35
C VAL A 302 22.59 27.19 28.71
N GLY A 303 22.96 28.33 28.12
CA GLY A 303 24.22 29.03 28.39
C GLY A 303 24.23 29.70 29.77
N LYS A 304 25.43 30.06 30.26
CA LYS A 304 25.61 30.70 31.58
C LYS A 304 24.87 32.03 31.71
N SER A 305 24.70 32.75 30.59
CA SER A 305 23.95 34.01 30.51
C SER A 305 22.44 33.78 30.32
N GLY A 306 21.99 32.53 30.28
CA GLY A 306 20.60 32.12 30.05
C GLY A 306 20.20 32.05 28.58
N GLU A 307 21.13 32.14 27.62
CA GLU A 307 20.82 31.87 26.21
C GLU A 307 20.36 30.42 26.04
N VAL A 308 19.35 30.19 25.21
CA VAL A 308 18.87 28.86 24.89
C VAL A 308 19.28 28.52 23.47
N THR A 309 19.96 27.38 23.31
CA THR A 309 20.29 26.82 22.00
C THR A 309 19.41 25.61 21.73
N LEU A 310 18.77 25.61 20.56
CA LEU A 310 18.10 24.46 19.99
C LEU A 310 18.93 23.94 18.82
N THR A 311 19.13 22.63 18.78
CA THR A 311 19.76 21.91 17.66
C THR A 311 18.76 20.86 17.18
N TRP A 312 18.49 20.84 15.88
CA TRP A 312 17.56 19.87 15.28
C TRP A 312 18.10 19.35 13.96
N SER A 313 17.69 18.14 13.61
CA SER A 313 17.87 17.61 12.26
C SER A 313 17.06 18.44 11.28
N SER A 314 17.68 18.88 10.19
CA SER A 314 17.05 19.66 9.15
C SER A 314 17.17 19.01 7.79
N VAL A 315 16.30 19.42 6.87
CA VAL A 315 16.36 19.03 5.46
C VAL A 315 16.93 20.22 4.71
N GLU A 316 17.94 19.99 3.88
CA GLU A 316 18.51 21.04 3.02
C GLU A 316 17.40 21.73 2.19
N GLY A 317 17.44 23.07 2.14
CA GLY A 317 16.38 23.87 1.52
C GLY A 317 15.12 24.04 2.37
N GLY A 318 15.00 23.34 3.51
CA GLY A 318 13.90 23.49 4.45
C GLY A 318 13.94 24.82 5.19
N THR A 319 12.78 25.46 5.36
CA THR A 319 12.63 26.71 6.11
C THR A 319 11.99 26.41 7.47
N TYR A 320 12.67 26.81 8.54
CA TYR A 320 12.28 26.49 9.91
C TYR A 320 11.96 27.74 10.72
N VAL A 321 10.94 27.64 11.57
CA VAL A 321 10.55 28.66 12.54
C VAL A 321 10.69 28.08 13.94
N VAL A 322 11.38 28.81 14.82
CA VAL A 322 11.41 28.52 16.25
C VAL A 322 10.41 29.42 16.96
N ALA A 323 9.61 28.84 17.84
CA ALA A 323 8.67 29.57 18.67
C ALA A 323 8.81 29.17 20.14
N SER A 324 8.58 30.12 21.04
CA SER A 324 8.50 29.86 22.49
C SER A 324 7.13 30.15 23.07
N SER A 325 6.82 29.49 24.18
CA SER A 325 5.58 29.64 24.93
C SER A 325 5.82 29.41 26.42
N THR A 326 5.12 30.16 27.27
CA THR A 326 5.15 30.00 28.73
C THR A 326 4.04 29.08 29.25
N ASN A 327 3.06 28.74 28.41
CA ASN A 327 1.79 28.12 28.81
C ASN A 327 1.25 27.07 27.82
N PHE A 328 2.02 26.73 26.78
CA PHE A 328 1.64 25.86 25.65
C PHE A 328 0.48 26.32 24.76
N SER A 329 -0.23 27.40 25.09
CA SER A 329 -1.36 27.89 24.31
C SER A 329 -0.98 29.06 23.40
N THR A 330 -0.26 30.05 23.92
CA THR A 330 0.21 31.21 23.17
C THR A 330 1.67 31.04 22.80
N TRP A 331 1.98 31.06 21.50
CA TRP A 331 3.33 30.87 20.98
C TRP A 331 3.81 32.15 20.28
N ARG A 332 4.98 32.66 20.65
CA ARG A 332 5.65 33.74 19.92
C ARG A 332 6.73 33.17 19.01
N THR A 333 6.93 33.77 17.85
CA THR A 333 8.05 33.42 16.97
C THR A 333 9.33 34.09 17.46
N ASN A 334 10.42 33.33 17.50
CA ASN A 334 11.70 33.76 18.08
C ASN A 334 12.62 34.27 16.98
N SER A 335 13.34 35.36 17.25
CA SER A 335 14.34 35.89 16.30
C SER A 335 15.75 35.34 16.60
N PRO A 336 16.57 35.02 15.60
CA PRO A 336 16.28 35.07 14.16
C PRO A 336 15.43 33.89 13.69
N SER A 337 14.26 34.18 13.12
CA SER A 337 13.42 33.25 12.33
C SER A 337 12.82 34.01 11.16
N PRO A 338 12.53 33.35 10.03
CA PRO A 338 12.79 31.94 9.75
C PRO A 338 14.26 31.64 9.41
N THR A 339 14.70 30.41 9.62
CA THR A 339 16.05 29.91 9.31
C THR A 339 15.97 28.89 8.17
N GLN A 340 16.65 29.17 7.05
CA GLN A 340 16.79 28.20 5.97
C GLN A 340 17.93 27.23 6.28
N ALA A 341 17.64 25.94 6.20
CA ALA A 341 18.63 24.89 6.40
C ALA A 341 19.49 24.71 5.15
N THR A 342 20.80 24.69 5.33
CA THR A 342 21.80 24.46 4.29
C THR A 342 22.46 23.08 4.39
N GLY A 343 21.91 22.22 5.24
CA GLY A 343 22.45 20.89 5.51
C GLY A 343 21.48 20.06 6.35
N THR A 344 22.01 19.03 7.00
CA THR A 344 21.22 18.02 7.73
C THR A 344 20.98 18.35 9.20
N VAL A 345 21.64 19.39 9.73
CA VAL A 345 21.49 19.86 11.11
C VAL A 345 21.44 21.37 11.10
N THR A 346 20.46 21.94 11.80
CA THR A 346 20.36 23.38 12.02
C THR A 346 20.41 23.68 13.51
N ARG A 347 21.09 24.78 13.84
CA ARG A 347 21.23 25.27 15.21
C ARG A 347 20.75 26.70 15.29
N MET A 348 19.99 27.03 16.33
CA MET A 348 19.59 28.40 16.65
C MET A 348 19.86 28.67 18.12
N THR A 349 20.56 29.77 18.39
CA THR A 349 20.78 30.29 19.74
C THR A 349 19.94 31.55 19.92
N GLN A 350 19.09 31.56 20.93
CA GLN A 350 18.29 32.70 21.34
C GLN A 350 18.88 33.30 22.61
N ALA A 351 19.11 34.62 22.60
CA ALA A 351 19.47 35.34 23.81
C ALA A 351 18.34 35.27 24.84
N LYS A 352 18.70 35.28 26.13
CA LYS A 352 17.70 35.38 27.20
C LYS A 352 16.91 36.68 27.03
N ASP A 353 15.61 36.56 26.84
CA ASP A 353 14.72 37.70 26.92
C ASP A 353 14.49 38.03 28.41
N PRO A 354 14.87 39.24 28.89
CA PRO A 354 14.73 39.60 30.29
C PRO A 354 13.27 39.64 30.77
N ALA A 355 12.31 39.76 29.84
CA ALA A 355 10.88 39.80 30.14
C ALA A 355 10.24 38.41 30.23
N GLU A 356 10.95 37.35 29.80
CA GLU A 356 10.44 35.98 29.83
C GLU A 356 10.69 35.31 31.21
N PRO A 357 9.76 34.46 31.69
CA PRO A 357 9.94 33.73 32.93
C PRO A 357 11.10 32.73 32.85
N ALA A 358 11.57 32.29 34.02
CA ALA A 358 12.72 31.38 34.14
C ALA A 358 12.55 30.01 33.45
N LYS A 359 11.31 29.63 33.09
CA LYS A 359 11.00 28.41 32.35
C LYS A 359 10.19 28.77 31.12
N ASN A 360 10.58 28.23 29.97
CA ASN A 360 9.91 28.42 28.70
C ASN A 360 9.90 27.12 27.93
N PHE A 361 8.87 26.93 27.10
CA PHE A 361 8.75 25.83 26.17
C PHE A 361 9.15 26.31 24.78
N TYR A 362 9.74 25.42 23.99
CA TYR A 362 10.19 25.71 22.64
C TYR A 362 9.65 24.68 21.67
N ARG A 363 9.37 25.10 20.45
CA ARG A 363 9.08 24.20 19.33
C ARG A 363 9.79 24.68 18.08
N VAL A 364 10.18 23.72 17.25
CA VAL A 364 10.72 23.94 15.91
C VAL A 364 9.70 23.44 14.91
N MET A 365 9.39 24.25 13.90
CA MET A 365 8.41 23.92 12.87
C MET A 365 9.04 24.12 11.49
N ARG A 366 8.97 23.11 10.62
CA ARG A 366 9.26 23.30 9.21
C ARG A 366 8.05 23.94 8.53
N THR A 367 8.24 25.10 7.93
CA THR A 367 7.17 25.92 7.32
C THR A 367 7.20 25.90 5.79
N ALA A 368 8.36 25.64 5.19
CA ALA A 368 8.50 25.48 3.75
C ALA A 368 9.66 24.53 3.42
N LEU A 369 9.72 24.11 2.16
CA LEU A 369 10.84 23.39 1.57
C LEU A 369 11.08 24.00 0.18
N ALA A 370 12.30 24.46 -0.08
CA ALA A 370 12.65 25.01 -1.39
C ALA A 370 12.47 23.94 -2.48
N PRO A 371 12.03 24.32 -3.70
CA PRO A 371 12.08 23.43 -4.85
C PRO A 371 13.55 23.05 -5.10
N HIS A 372 13.82 21.77 -5.40
CA HIS A 372 15.15 21.37 -5.83
C HIS A 372 15.55 22.18 -7.09
N ALA A 373 16.73 22.77 -7.07
CA ALA A 373 17.38 23.19 -8.31
C ALA A 373 17.73 21.91 -9.09
N ASN A 374 17.15 21.76 -10.27
CA ASN A 374 17.45 20.67 -11.21
C ASN A 374 18.92 20.68 -11.63
#